data_AF-A0AA86TZQ8-F1
#
_entry.id   AF-A0AA86TZQ8-F1
#
_cell.length_a   1.000
_cell.length_b   1.000
_cell.length_c   1.000
_cell.angle_alpha   90.00
_cell.angle_beta   90.00
_cell.angle_gamma   90.00
#
_symmetry.space_group_name_H-M   'P 1'
#
loop_
_entity.id
_entity.type
_entity.pdbx_description
1 polymer ?
#
loop_
_entity_poly.entity_id
_entity_poly.type
_entity_poly.pdbx_seq_one_letter_code
_entity_poly.pdbx_strand_id
1 'polypeptide(L)'
;MLRSTLLAEYKIIQQKQLQLIQRLNSILIKLAPSESHGIVLWTAAEHQKFIESTNMYGKSKLSQISKFIQTKTVQQVASHAQKFFQRLQRNIQKIYTTNQSNYHQLVSDYLVKNGLNGEGLKEYLLLFNY
;
A
#
# COMPACT_ATOMS: atom_id res chain seq x y z
N MET A 1 32.84 -30.91 42.06
CA MET A 1 32.90 -30.57 40.62
C MET A 1 31.53 -30.40 39.96
N LEU A 2 30.49 -31.18 40.31
CA LEU A 2 29.15 -31.09 39.69
C LEU A 2 28.33 -29.82 40.06
N ARG A 3 28.49 -29.29 41.28
CA ARG A 3 27.73 -28.09 41.71
C ARG A 3 28.20 -26.80 41.02
N SER A 4 29.49 -26.71 40.71
CA SER A 4 30.09 -25.58 39.99
C SER A 4 29.72 -25.58 38.51
N THR A 5 29.58 -26.75 37.88
CA THR A 5 29.14 -26.86 36.48
C THR A 5 27.66 -26.51 36.35
N LEU A 6 26.80 -27.02 37.24
CA LEU A 6 25.37 -26.66 37.25
C LEU A 6 25.14 -25.15 37.45
N LEU A 7 25.93 -24.51 38.31
CA LEU A 7 25.87 -23.06 38.52
C LEU A 7 26.32 -22.26 37.29
N ALA A 8 27.34 -22.76 36.57
CA ALA A 8 27.79 -22.15 35.33
C ALA A 8 26.73 -22.29 34.22
N GLU A 9 26.15 -23.47 34.08
CA GLU A 9 25.04 -23.73 33.15
C GLU A 9 23.83 -22.84 33.45
N TYR A 10 23.44 -22.73 34.73
CA TYR A 10 22.37 -21.84 35.16
C TYR A 10 22.65 -20.38 34.78
N LYS A 11 23.87 -19.87 35.02
CA LYS A 11 24.25 -18.51 34.64
C LYS A 11 24.21 -18.30 33.12
N ILE A 12 24.64 -19.29 32.33
CA ILE A 12 24.56 -19.24 30.87
C ILE A 12 23.09 -19.19 30.41
N ILE A 13 22.21 -20.00 31.01
CA ILE A 13 20.78 -20.00 30.69
C ILE A 13 20.15 -18.65 31.04
N GLN A 14 20.45 -18.10 32.22
CA GLN A 14 19.96 -16.78 32.65
C GLN A 14 20.44 -15.67 31.71
N GLN A 15 21.70 -15.71 31.28
CA GLN A 15 22.24 -14.73 30.33
C GLN A 15 21.56 -14.83 28.96
N LYS A 16 21.31 -16.05 28.46
CA LYS A 16 20.56 -16.28 27.22
C LYS A 16 19.12 -15.79 27.33
N GLN A 17 18.46 -15.99 28.48
CA GLN A 17 17.11 -15.49 28.74
C GLN A 17 17.08 -13.96 28.73
N LEU A 18 18.05 -13.30 29.36
CA LEU A 18 18.16 -11.85 29.36
C LEU A 18 18.37 -11.29 27.95
N GLN A 19 19.24 -11.93 27.15
CA GLN A 19 19.44 -11.56 25.75
C GLN A 19 18.18 -11.75 24.90
N LEU A 20 17.40 -12.82 25.15
CA LEU A 20 16.13 -13.05 24.48
C LEU A 20 15.11 -11.96 24.83
N ILE A 21 15.00 -11.59 26.11
CA ILE A 21 14.11 -10.50 26.57
C ILE A 21 14.51 -9.18 25.90
N GLN A 22 15.80 -8.85 25.85
CA GLN A 22 16.28 -7.65 25.16
C GLN A 22 15.95 -7.66 23.67
N ARG A 23 16.09 -8.81 23.00
CA ARG A 23 15.72 -8.98 21.60
C ARG A 23 14.22 -8.82 21.39
N LEU A 24 13.39 -9.40 22.24
CA LEU A 24 11.93 -9.26 22.19
C LEU A 24 11.50 -7.81 22.39
N ASN A 25 12.07 -7.09 23.35
CA ASN A 25 11.79 -5.66 23.55
C ASN A 25 12.17 -4.84 22.31
N SER A 26 13.31 -5.13 21.67
CA SER A 26 13.70 -4.47 20.42
C SER A 26 12.73 -4.74 19.26
N ILE A 27 12.14 -5.94 19.22
CA ILE A 27 11.13 -6.32 18.22
C ILE A 27 9.79 -5.64 18.53
N LEU A 28 9.36 -5.64 19.79
CA LEU A 28 8.13 -4.98 20.22
C LEU A 28 8.19 -3.47 19.95
N ILE A 29 9.35 -2.83 20.14
CA ILE A 29 9.55 -1.41 19.78
C ILE A 29 9.46 -1.19 18.25
N LYS A 30 9.94 -2.14 17.44
CA LYS A 30 9.83 -2.09 15.97
C LYS A 30 8.42 -2.40 15.44
N LEU A 31 7.65 -3.19 16.20
CA LEU A 31 6.29 -3.59 15.87
C LEU A 31 5.24 -2.65 16.46
N ALA A 32 5.58 -1.88 17.49
CA ALA A 32 4.78 -0.77 17.96
C ALA A 32 4.57 0.19 16.77
N PRO A 33 3.34 0.64 16.50
CA PRO A 33 3.12 1.64 15.46
C PRO A 33 3.93 2.88 15.84
N SER A 34 5.07 3.09 15.17
CA SER A 34 5.85 4.30 15.37
C SER A 34 5.05 5.45 14.83
N GLU A 35 4.78 6.44 15.66
CA GLU A 35 4.52 7.77 15.15
C GLU A 35 5.79 8.22 14.40
N SER A 36 5.73 8.04 13.08
CA SER A 36 6.62 8.56 12.03
C SER A 36 7.67 7.58 11.44
N HIS A 37 7.60 7.51 10.11
CA HIS A 37 8.55 6.98 9.10
C HIS A 37 8.51 5.49 8.73
N GLY A 38 7.65 5.15 7.77
CA GLY A 38 8.15 4.40 6.60
C GLY A 38 7.15 3.63 5.74
N ILE A 39 6.23 2.87 6.33
CA ILE A 39 5.29 2.05 5.56
C ILE A 39 3.88 2.29 6.07
N VAL A 40 3.19 3.20 5.40
CA VAL A 40 1.76 3.41 5.60
C VAL A 40 1.05 2.27 4.87
N LEU A 41 0.64 1.26 5.63
CA LEU A 41 -0.12 0.14 5.08
C LEU A 41 -1.51 0.65 4.67
N TRP A 42 -1.88 0.38 3.42
CA TRP A 42 -3.23 0.61 2.93
C TRP A 42 -4.07 -0.62 3.21
N THR A 43 -5.07 -0.48 4.07
CA THR A 43 -6.05 -1.54 4.30
C THR A 43 -7.00 -1.66 3.11
N ALA A 44 -7.68 -2.81 2.99
CA ALA A 44 -8.67 -3.01 1.93
C ALA A 44 -9.80 -1.95 1.98
N ALA A 45 -10.26 -1.59 3.19
CA ALA A 45 -11.29 -0.57 3.37
C ALA A 45 -10.82 0.83 2.94
N GLU A 46 -9.58 1.20 3.27
CA GLU A 46 -9.00 2.48 2.83
C GLU A 46 -8.78 2.53 1.32
N HIS A 47 -8.36 1.42 0.73
CA HIS A 47 -8.22 1.32 -0.71
C HIS A 47 -9.57 1.43 -1.42
N GLN A 48 -10.61 0.82 -0.88
CA GLN A 48 -11.98 0.94 -1.41
C GLN A 48 -12.46 2.40 -1.37
N LYS A 49 -12.29 3.08 -0.23
CA LYS A 49 -12.59 4.53 -0.10
C LYS A 49 -11.77 5.38 -1.09
N PHE A 50 -10.52 5.02 -1.33
CA PHE A 50 -9.68 5.69 -2.34
C PHE A 50 -10.27 5.55 -3.75
N ILE A 51 -10.73 4.34 -4.14
CA ILE A 51 -11.36 4.12 -5.44
C ILE A 51 -12.65 4.93 -5.57
N GLU A 52 -13.52 4.86 -4.57
CA GLU A 52 -14.81 5.59 -4.54
C GLU A 52 -14.63 7.09 -4.69
N SER A 53 -13.73 7.67 -3.88
CA SER A 53 -13.43 9.11 -3.95
C SER A 53 -12.72 9.51 -5.25
N THR A 54 -11.90 8.63 -5.84
CA THR A 54 -11.31 8.87 -7.17
C THR A 54 -12.37 8.89 -8.26
N ASN A 55 -13.38 8.02 -8.19
CA ASN A 55 -14.49 8.01 -9.13
C ASN A 55 -15.40 9.24 -8.99
N MET A 56 -15.52 9.77 -7.77
CA MET A 56 -16.35 10.94 -7.46
C MET A 56 -15.67 12.26 -7.82
N TYR A 57 -14.39 12.43 -7.47
CA TYR A 57 -13.69 13.71 -7.57
C TYR A 57 -12.68 13.79 -8.72
N GLY A 58 -12.34 12.67 -9.35
CA GLY A 58 -11.21 12.56 -10.28
C GLY A 58 -9.86 12.40 -9.58
N LYS A 59 -8.81 12.03 -10.33
CA LYS A 59 -7.47 11.71 -9.80
C LYS A 59 -6.74 12.93 -9.22
N SER A 60 -7.09 14.11 -9.72
CA SER A 60 -6.36 15.36 -9.47
C SER A 60 -6.76 16.02 -8.14
N LYS A 61 -7.86 15.60 -7.50
CA LYS A 61 -8.42 16.21 -6.28
C LYS A 61 -7.97 15.51 -5.00
N LEU A 62 -6.65 15.36 -4.82
CA LEU A 62 -6.02 14.62 -3.72
C LEU A 62 -6.45 15.11 -2.31
N SER A 63 -6.69 16.41 -2.14
CA SER A 63 -7.18 16.96 -0.88
C SER A 63 -8.58 16.46 -0.51
N GLN A 64 -9.49 16.37 -1.49
CA GLN A 64 -10.86 15.86 -1.27
C GLN A 64 -10.84 14.34 -1.01
N ILE A 65 -9.99 13.61 -1.75
CA ILE A 65 -9.77 12.18 -1.54
C ILE A 65 -9.24 11.89 -0.13
N SER A 66 -8.26 12.65 0.35
CA SER A 66 -7.73 12.53 1.72
C SER A 66 -8.80 12.79 2.77
N LYS A 67 -9.62 13.84 2.60
CA LYS A 67 -10.76 14.13 3.48
C LYS A 67 -11.80 13.01 3.50
N PHE A 68 -12.04 12.37 2.35
CA PHE A 68 -12.99 11.24 2.25
C PHE A 68 -12.47 9.99 2.98
N ILE A 69 -11.17 9.69 2.85
CA ILE A 69 -10.54 8.51 3.48
C ILE A 69 -10.37 8.72 5.00
N GLN A 70 -10.13 9.96 5.44
CA GLN A 70 -9.93 10.41 6.83
C GLN A 70 -8.66 9.89 7.53
N THR A 71 -8.18 8.70 7.20
CA THR A 71 -7.04 8.04 7.86
C THR A 71 -5.70 8.24 7.15
N LYS A 72 -5.69 8.89 5.98
CA LYS A 72 -4.50 9.07 5.14
C LYS A 72 -4.29 10.55 4.82
N THR A 73 -3.06 11.03 5.00
CA THR A 73 -2.70 12.41 4.68
C THR A 73 -2.66 12.63 3.17
N VAL A 74 -2.77 13.89 2.73
CA VAL A 74 -2.71 14.26 1.31
C VAL A 74 -1.43 13.71 0.64
N GLN A 75 -0.30 13.76 1.33
CA GLN A 75 0.97 13.24 0.82
C GLN A 75 0.96 11.70 0.66
N GLN A 76 0.35 10.99 1.61
CA GLN A 76 0.21 9.53 1.54
C GLN A 76 -0.73 9.13 0.39
N VAL A 77 -1.85 9.85 0.24
CA VAL A 77 -2.78 9.69 -0.88
C VAL A 77 -2.08 9.97 -2.21
N ALA A 78 -1.27 11.02 -2.31
CA ALA A 78 -0.50 11.35 -3.51
C ALA A 78 0.46 10.21 -3.91
N SER A 79 1.23 9.69 -2.95
CA SER A 79 2.15 8.58 -3.19
C SER A 79 1.42 7.30 -3.60
N HIS A 80 0.28 7.01 -2.98
CA HIS A 80 -0.54 5.85 -3.34
C HIS A 80 -1.16 5.98 -4.73
N ALA A 81 -1.73 7.15 -5.03
CA ALA A 81 -2.28 7.48 -6.33
C ALA A 81 -1.22 7.31 -7.43
N GLN A 82 -0.02 7.85 -7.23
CA GLN A 82 1.08 7.69 -8.18
C GLN A 82 1.35 6.22 -8.49
N LYS A 83 1.54 5.39 -7.46
CA LYS A 83 1.82 3.95 -7.63
C LYS A 83 0.65 3.22 -8.31
N PHE A 84 -0.57 3.54 -7.92
CA PHE A 84 -1.78 2.97 -8.49
C PHE A 84 -1.89 3.26 -9.99
N PHE A 85 -1.81 4.53 -10.39
CA PHE A 85 -1.94 4.93 -11.79
C PHE A 85 -0.77 4.46 -12.67
N GLN A 86 0.45 4.42 -12.14
CA GLN A 86 1.60 3.82 -12.85
C GLN A 86 1.37 2.34 -13.13
N ARG A 87 0.80 1.60 -12.17
CA ARG A 87 0.49 0.17 -12.37
C ARG A 87 -0.57 -0.02 -13.45
N LEU A 88 -1.61 0.80 -13.45
CA LEU A 88 -2.64 0.78 -14.50
C LEU A 88 -2.04 1.06 -15.88
N GLN A 89 -1.22 2.11 -16.00
CA GLN A 89 -0.62 2.51 -17.27
C GLN A 89 0.27 1.42 -17.86
N ARG A 90 1.10 0.76 -17.04
CA ARG A 90 1.95 -0.34 -17.48
C ARG A 90 1.14 -1.51 -18.06
N ASN A 91 0.00 -1.82 -17.46
CA ASN A 91 -0.86 -2.91 -17.95
C ASN A 91 -1.61 -2.51 -19.23
N ILE A 92 -2.04 -1.26 -19.33
CA ILE A 92 -2.68 -0.72 -20.55
C ILE A 92 -1.70 -0.72 -21.73
N GLN A 93 -0.44 -0.36 -21.50
CA GLN A 93 0.59 -0.44 -22.54
C GLN A 93 0.75 -1.88 -23.07
N LYS A 94 0.63 -2.89 -22.20
CA LYS A 94 0.65 -4.30 -22.63
C LYS A 94 -0.58 -4.67 -23.47
N ILE A 95 -1.74 -4.11 -23.15
CA ILE A 95 -2.97 -4.30 -23.94
C ILE A 95 -2.77 -3.73 -25.35
N TYR A 96 -2.22 -2.52 -25.46
CA TYR A 96 -1.89 -1.88 -26.74
C TYR A 96 -0.97 -2.74 -27.61
N THR A 97 0.12 -3.26 -27.04
CA THR A 97 1.09 -4.07 -27.80
C THR A 97 0.54 -5.42 -28.24
N THR A 98 -0.48 -5.94 -27.55
CA THR A 98 -1.01 -7.28 -27.81
C THR A 98 -2.22 -7.28 -28.76
N ASN A 99 -3.05 -6.22 -28.76
CA ASN A 99 -4.28 -6.16 -29.53
C ASN A 99 -4.60 -4.73 -30.01
N GLN A 100 -4.03 -4.33 -31.15
CA GLN A 100 -4.25 -2.99 -31.72
C GLN A 100 -5.68 -2.76 -32.24
N SER A 101 -6.33 -3.79 -32.81
CA SER A 101 -7.66 -3.66 -33.43
C SER A 101 -8.82 -3.50 -32.44
N ASN A 102 -8.64 -3.91 -31.18
CA ASN A 102 -9.67 -3.81 -30.13
C ASN A 102 -9.16 -3.12 -28.85
N TYR A 103 -8.18 -2.22 -29.01
CA TYR A 103 -7.49 -1.57 -27.91
C TYR A 103 -8.45 -0.83 -26.96
N HIS A 104 -9.38 -0.04 -27.52
CA HIS A 104 -10.27 0.83 -26.72
C HIS A 104 -11.20 0.03 -25.80
N GLN A 105 -11.86 -1.03 -26.30
CA GLN A 105 -12.76 -1.84 -25.47
C GLN A 105 -11.99 -2.56 -24.36
N LEU A 106 -10.84 -3.16 -24.69
CA LEU A 106 -10.02 -3.90 -23.73
C LEU A 106 -9.47 -2.99 -22.62
N VAL A 107 -9.12 -1.74 -22.94
CA VAL A 107 -8.69 -0.75 -21.93
C VAL A 107 -9.85 -0.32 -21.05
N SER A 108 -11.02 -0.04 -21.63
CA SER A 108 -12.23 0.32 -20.87
C SER A 108 -12.60 -0.79 -19.87
N ASP A 109 -12.69 -2.03 -20.34
CA ASP A 109 -13.01 -3.20 -19.51
C ASP A 109 -11.97 -3.41 -18.39
N TYR A 110 -10.70 -3.22 -18.71
CA TYR A 110 -9.61 -3.33 -17.73
C TYR A 110 -9.71 -2.25 -16.64
N LEU A 111 -10.02 -1.00 -16.99
CA LEU A 111 -10.16 0.10 -16.05
C LEU A 111 -11.36 -0.13 -15.11
N VAL A 112 -12.51 -0.52 -15.66
CA VAL A 112 -13.71 -0.87 -14.89
C VAL A 112 -13.44 -2.04 -13.94
N LYS A 113 -12.76 -3.08 -14.41
CA LYS A 113 -12.36 -4.24 -13.56
C LYS A 113 -11.46 -3.85 -12.39
N ASN A 114 -10.68 -2.78 -12.53
CA ASN A 114 -9.83 -2.24 -11.45
C ASN A 114 -10.53 -1.13 -10.63
N GLY A 115 -11.85 -0.99 -10.78
CA GLY A 115 -12.70 -0.12 -9.98
C GLY A 115 -12.78 1.32 -10.47
N LEU A 116 -12.18 1.68 -11.60
CA LEU A 116 -12.29 3.03 -12.16
C LEU A 116 -13.56 3.17 -13.00
N ASN A 117 -14.45 4.04 -12.56
CA ASN A 117 -15.76 4.33 -13.15
C ASN A 117 -15.97 5.86 -13.22
N GLY A 118 -17.06 6.30 -13.85
CA GLY A 118 -17.50 7.70 -13.79
C GLY A 118 -16.43 8.70 -14.25
N GLU A 119 -16.19 9.74 -13.46
CA GLU A 119 -15.18 10.76 -13.78
C GLU A 119 -13.74 10.22 -13.77
N GLY A 120 -13.46 9.25 -12.89
CA GLY A 120 -12.15 8.59 -12.86
C GLY A 120 -11.83 7.83 -14.14
N LEU A 121 -12.84 7.21 -14.76
CA LEU A 121 -12.73 6.55 -16.06
C LEU A 121 -12.57 7.57 -17.19
N LYS A 122 -13.41 8.61 -17.23
CA LYS A 122 -13.34 9.66 -18.26
C LYS A 122 -11.99 10.37 -18.29
N GLU A 123 -11.49 10.81 -17.14
CA GLU A 123 -10.21 11.51 -17.02
C GLU A 123 -9.03 10.63 -17.46
N TYR A 124 -9.16 9.31 -17.30
CA TYR A 124 -8.12 8.38 -17.69
C TYR A 124 -8.21 8.03 -19.19
N LEU A 125 -9.40 7.87 -19.75
CA LEU A 125 -9.61 7.62 -21.18
C LEU A 125 -9.23 8.81 -22.07
N LEU A 126 -9.42 10.05 -21.60
CA LEU A 126 -8.97 11.27 -22.31
C LEU A 126 -7.46 11.30 -22.56
N LEU A 127 -6.65 10.61 -21.74
CA LEU A 127 -5.20 10.49 -21.95
C LEU A 127 -4.81 9.56 -23.10
N PHE A 128 -5.75 8.75 -23.60
CA PHE A 128 -5.54 7.81 -24.70
C PHE A 128 -6.26 8.23 -25.98
N ASN A 129 -6.52 9.54 -26.12
CA ASN A 129 -7.18 10.17 -27.28
C ASN A 129 -8.58 9.61 -27.55
N TYR A 130 -9.48 9.82 -26.59
CA TYR A 130 -10.91 9.96 -26.90
C TYR A 130 -11.22 11.41 -27.29
#